data_AF-A0A0M6XM03-F1
#
_entry.id   AF-A0A0M6XM03-F1
#
_cell.length_a   1.000
_cell.length_b   1.000
_cell.length_c   1.000
_cell.angle_alpha   90.00
_cell.angle_beta   90.00
_cell.angle_gamma   90.00
#
_symmetry.space_group_name_H-M   'P 1'
#
loop_
_entity.id
_entity.type
_entity.pdbx_description
1 polymer ?
#
loop_
_entity_poly.entity_id
_entity_poly.type
_entity_poly.pdbx_seq_one_letter_code
_entity_poly.pdbx_strand_id
1 'polypeptide(L)'
;MNGSNRLAGLTARPKETSAEEVRRVDEVGEARGFLDRTPRKKPGRKPSPRTYQLHPKVFPKVGEAIAAEAERLGITQGQLIERMWDIYDENAGTLQR
;
A
#
# COMPACT_ATOMS: atom_id res chain seq x y z
N MET A 1 -7.56 5.07 54.51
CA MET A 1 -6.50 4.72 53.55
C MET A 1 -5.67 3.59 54.18
N ASN A 2 -5.90 2.34 53.76
CA ASN A 2 -5.24 1.18 54.37
C ASN A 2 -4.03 0.79 53.50
N GLY A 3 -2.86 1.34 53.83
CA GLY A 3 -1.60 1.10 53.12
C GLY A 3 -1.12 -0.33 53.39
N SER A 4 -1.54 -1.28 52.56
CA SER A 4 -1.08 -2.66 52.64
C SER A 4 0.40 -2.72 52.24
N ASN A 5 1.28 -2.78 53.24
CA ASN A 5 2.73 -2.82 53.07
C ASN A 5 3.23 -4.21 52.61
N ARG A 6 2.60 -4.79 51.57
CA ARG A 6 2.92 -6.11 51.03
C ARG A 6 4.25 -6.17 50.26
N LEU A 7 4.89 -5.02 50.06
CA LEU A 7 6.12 -4.87 49.27
C LEU A 7 7.37 -4.64 50.14
N ALA A 8 7.22 -4.41 51.46
CA ALA A 8 8.32 -4.01 52.36
C ALA A 8 9.43 -5.05 52.61
N GLY A 9 9.36 -6.24 52.00
CA GLY A 9 10.39 -7.27 52.09
C GLY A 9 10.94 -7.75 50.74
N LEU A 10 10.47 -7.17 49.63
CA LEU A 10 10.94 -7.58 48.31
C LEU A 10 12.25 -6.86 47.99
N THR A 11 13.32 -7.64 47.79
CA THR A 11 14.58 -7.12 47.29
C THR A 11 14.44 -6.80 45.80
N ALA A 12 14.53 -5.52 45.46
CA ALA A 12 14.60 -5.09 44.07
C ALA A 12 16.04 -5.28 43.57
N ARG A 13 16.23 -6.05 42.51
CA ARG A 13 17.46 -6.02 41.72
C ARG A 13 17.17 -5.32 40.39
N PRO A 14 18.07 -4.46 39.89
CA PRO A 14 17.93 -3.91 38.56
C PRO A 14 17.90 -5.07 37.56
N LYS A 15 16.97 -5.02 36.61
CA LYS A 15 16.93 -5.99 35.51
C LYS A 15 18.11 -5.70 34.60
N GLU A 16 18.85 -6.74 34.23
CA GLU A 16 19.88 -6.62 33.22
C GLU A 16 19.21 -6.36 31.86
N THR A 17 19.64 -5.32 31.16
CA THR A 17 19.03 -4.85 29.90
C THR A 17 19.95 -5.04 28.70
N SER A 18 21.03 -5.81 28.86
CA SER A 18 21.94 -6.11 27.76
C SER A 18 21.20 -6.91 26.68
N ALA A 19 21.48 -6.61 25.40
CA ALA A 19 20.80 -7.28 24.30
C ALA A 19 21.10 -8.80 24.24
N GLU A 20 22.24 -9.23 24.78
CA GLU A 20 22.59 -10.65 24.90
C GLU A 20 21.75 -11.36 25.94
N GLU A 21 21.50 -10.71 27.08
CA GLU A 21 20.74 -11.31 28.17
C GLU A 21 19.24 -11.33 27.91
N VAL A 22 18.71 -10.28 27.28
CA VAL A 22 17.31 -10.26 26.83
C VAL A 22 17.07 -11.41 25.84
N ARG A 23 17.98 -11.62 24.86
CA ARG A 23 17.88 -12.76 23.93
C ARG A 23 17.90 -14.11 24.65
N ARG A 24 18.82 -14.29 25.61
CA ARG A 24 18.90 -15.54 26.40
C ARG A 24 17.62 -15.82 27.17
N VAL A 25 17.02 -14.78 27.78
CA VAL A 25 15.76 -14.91 28.52
C VAL A 25 14.60 -15.22 27.58
N ASP A 26 14.55 -14.59 26.41
CA ASP A 26 13.52 -14.84 25.39
C ASP A 26 13.60 -16.28 24.85
N GLU A 27 14.81 -16.79 24.55
CA GLU A 27 15.03 -18.17 24.10
C GLU A 27 14.56 -19.21 25.12
N VAL A 28 14.87 -19.00 26.42
CA VAL A 28 14.39 -19.86 27.51
C VAL A 28 12.88 -19.75 27.67
N GLY A 29 12.32 -18.56 27.49
CA GLY A 29 10.88 -18.31 27.50
C GLY A 29 10.16 -19.08 26.40
N GLU A 30 10.63 -18.98 25.16
CA GLU A 30 10.09 -19.70 24.01
C GLU A 30 10.14 -21.22 24.21
N ALA A 31 11.27 -21.76 24.68
CA ALA A 31 11.42 -23.19 24.99
C ALA A 31 10.44 -23.68 26.07
N ARG A 32 9.93 -22.78 26.91
CA ARG A 32 8.92 -23.03 27.95
C ARG A 32 7.50 -22.66 27.51
N GLY A 33 7.31 -22.25 26.26
CA GLY A 33 6.01 -21.89 25.69
C GLY A 33 5.57 -20.44 25.93
N PHE A 34 6.45 -19.58 26.46
CA PHE A 34 6.23 -18.14 26.55
C PHE A 34 6.58 -17.48 25.21
N LEU A 35 5.64 -17.57 24.26
CA LEU A 35 5.76 -16.92 22.95
C LEU A 35 5.49 -15.42 23.06
N ASP A 36 6.30 -14.60 22.37
CA ASP A 36 6.04 -13.17 22.22
C ASP A 36 4.73 -12.94 21.45
N ARG A 37 3.81 -12.18 22.08
CA ARG A 37 2.49 -11.82 21.52
C ARG A 37 2.41 -10.37 21.08
N THR A 38 3.54 -9.66 21.05
CA THR A 38 3.59 -8.27 20.58
C THR A 38 3.04 -8.19 19.16
N PRO A 39 2.08 -7.28 18.87
CA PRO A 39 1.50 -7.16 17.54
C PRO A 39 2.56 -6.87 16.48
N ARG A 40 2.98 -7.91 15.74
CA ARG A 40 3.88 -7.73 14.59
C ARG A 40 3.07 -7.04 13.47
N LYS A 41 3.61 -5.98 12.88
CA LYS A 41 2.98 -5.32 11.71
C LYS A 41 2.74 -6.37 10.63
N LYS A 42 1.47 -6.68 10.34
CA LYS A 42 1.11 -7.47 9.16
C LYS A 42 1.69 -6.76 7.93
N PRO A 43 2.43 -7.43 7.04
CA PRO A 43 2.86 -6.83 5.79
C PRO A 43 1.62 -6.30 5.06
N GLY A 44 1.58 -4.98 4.81
CA GLY A 44 0.48 -4.37 4.06
C GLY A 44 0.44 -4.87 2.61
N ARG A 45 -0.67 -4.65 1.92
CA ARG A 45 -0.76 -4.92 0.48
C ARG A 45 0.29 -4.07 -0.25
N LYS A 46 1.04 -4.68 -1.18
CA LYS A 46 1.98 -3.94 -2.04
C LYS A 46 1.23 -2.81 -2.75
N PRO A 47 1.84 -1.61 -2.87
CA PRO A 47 1.22 -0.51 -3.62
C PRO A 47 0.91 -0.99 -5.05
N SER A 48 -0.24 -0.58 -5.58
CA SER A 48 -0.60 -0.89 -6.97
C SER A 48 0.44 -0.27 -7.90
N PRO A 49 0.85 -0.96 -8.98
CA PRO A 49 1.60 -0.33 -10.06
C PRO A 49 0.91 0.97 -10.49
N ARG A 50 1.70 2.01 -10.82
CA ARG A 50 1.18 3.28 -11.36
C ARG A 50 0.75 3.10 -12.82
N THR A 51 -0.29 2.31 -13.05
CA THR A 51 -0.71 1.87 -14.39
C THR A 51 -1.56 2.87 -15.16
N TYR A 52 -1.70 4.12 -14.71
CA TYR A 52 -2.64 5.12 -15.27
C TYR A 52 -4.07 4.58 -15.50
N GLN A 53 -4.43 3.48 -14.82
CA GLN A 53 -5.76 2.89 -14.89
C GLN A 53 -6.70 3.82 -14.15
N LEU A 54 -7.45 4.59 -14.92
CA LEU A 54 -8.44 5.52 -14.40
C LEU A 54 -9.82 4.94 -14.64
N HIS A 55 -10.67 5.02 -13.62
CA HIS A 55 -12.07 4.69 -13.79
C HIS A 55 -12.69 5.68 -14.82
N PRO A 56 -13.56 5.25 -15.73
CA PRO A 56 -14.17 6.14 -16.74
C PRO A 56 -14.83 7.39 -16.15
N LYS A 57 -15.32 7.30 -14.90
CA LYS A 57 -15.87 8.42 -14.10
C LYS A 57 -14.86 9.53 -13.76
N VAL A 58 -13.56 9.32 -13.97
CA VAL A 58 -12.53 10.34 -13.71
C VAL A 58 -12.56 11.44 -14.77
N PHE A 59 -13.01 11.14 -15.99
CA PHE A 59 -13.12 12.12 -17.09
C PHE A 59 -14.45 12.03 -17.84
N PRO A 60 -15.60 12.30 -17.17
CA PRO A 60 -16.92 12.11 -17.76
C PRO A 60 -17.14 12.97 -19.00
N LYS A 61 -16.72 14.25 -18.95
CA LYS A 61 -16.85 15.18 -20.08
C LYS A 61 -16.05 14.76 -21.31
N VAL A 62 -14.90 14.11 -21.11
CA VAL A 62 -14.06 13.63 -22.23
C VAL A 62 -14.72 12.43 -22.89
N GLY A 63 -15.25 11.50 -22.11
CA GLY A 63 -16.00 10.36 -22.64
C GLY A 63 -17.24 10.79 -23.42
N GLU A 64 -18.00 11.77 -22.90
CA GLU A 64 -19.15 12.37 -23.59
C GLU A 64 -18.75 13.03 -24.92
N ALA A 65 -17.66 13.79 -24.93
CA ALA A 65 -17.16 14.43 -26.14
C ALA A 65 -16.72 13.41 -27.22
N ILE A 66 -16.01 12.34 -26.81
CA ILE A 66 -15.60 11.26 -27.72
C ILE A 66 -16.84 10.55 -28.30
N ALA A 67 -17.84 10.28 -27.48
CA ALA A 67 -19.07 9.64 -27.93
C ALA A 67 -19.82 10.49 -28.96
N ALA A 68 -20.01 11.78 -28.66
CA ALA A 68 -20.71 12.72 -29.54
C ALA A 68 -19.98 12.91 -30.88
N GLU A 69 -18.65 12.97 -30.86
CA GLU A 69 -17.87 13.12 -32.08
C GLU A 69 -17.87 11.86 -32.95
N ALA A 70 -17.79 10.68 -32.33
CA ALA A 70 -17.90 9.41 -33.05
C ALA A 70 -19.27 9.27 -33.73
N GLU A 71 -20.35 9.65 -33.03
CA GLU A 71 -21.71 9.69 -33.57
C GLU A 71 -21.84 10.68 -34.73
N ARG A 72 -21.33 11.91 -34.57
CA ARG A 72 -21.33 12.95 -35.61
C ARG A 72 -20.63 12.49 -36.90
N LEU A 73 -19.58 11.68 -36.76
CA LEU A 73 -18.80 11.12 -37.87
C LEU A 73 -19.36 9.80 -38.43
N GLY A 74 -20.34 9.20 -37.77
CA GLY A 74 -20.89 7.90 -38.15
C GLY A 74 -19.92 6.73 -37.98
N ILE A 75 -18.99 6.82 -37.01
CA ILE A 75 -17.99 5.78 -36.72
C ILE A 75 -18.10 5.30 -35.27
N THR A 76 -17.41 4.20 -34.95
CA THR A 76 -17.32 3.72 -33.56
C THR A 76 -16.31 4.56 -32.76
N GLN A 77 -16.49 4.63 -31.44
CA GLN A 77 -15.55 5.31 -30.54
C GLN A 77 -14.13 4.74 -30.64
N GLY A 78 -14.00 3.41 -30.84
CA GLY A 78 -12.71 2.77 -31.07
C GLY A 78 -12.01 3.29 -32.33
N GLN A 79 -12.73 3.38 -33.45
CA GLN A 79 -12.17 3.94 -34.69
C GLN A 79 -11.79 5.42 -34.56
N LEU A 80 -12.55 6.20 -33.78
CA LEU A 80 -12.20 7.58 -33.47
C LEU A 80 -10.87 7.64 -32.68
N ILE A 81 -10.69 6.77 -31.69
CA ILE A 81 -9.46 6.70 -30.89
C ILE A 81 -8.24 6.34 -31.75
N GLU A 82 -8.36 5.38 -32.67
CA GLU A 82 -7.28 5.03 -33.62
C GLU A 82 -6.87 6.26 -34.45
N ARG A 83 -7.83 7.02 -35.00
CA ARG A 83 -7.53 8.25 -35.76
C ARG A 83 -6.88 9.34 -34.90
N MET A 84 -7.33 9.48 -33.65
CA MET A 84 -6.71 10.41 -32.70
C MET A 84 -5.28 10.00 -32.38
N TRP A 85 -5.00 8.69 -32.34
CA TRP A 85 -3.66 8.15 -32.14
C TRP A 85 -2.73 8.48 -33.30
N ASP A 86 -3.19 8.30 -34.55
CA ASP A 86 -2.41 8.68 -35.74
C ASP A 86 -1.97 10.16 -35.67
N ILE A 87 -2.90 11.06 -35.36
CA ILE A 87 -2.61 12.50 -35.20
C ILE A 87 -1.62 12.75 -34.04
N TYR A 88 -1.78 12.05 -32.92
CA TYR A 88 -0.87 12.17 -31.79
C TYR A 88 0.55 11.74 -32.20
N ASP A 89 0.67 10.62 -32.91
CA ASP A 89 1.96 10.05 -33.32
C ASP A 89 2.69 10.93 -34.36
N GLU A 90 1.93 11.50 -35.31
CA GLU A 90 2.43 12.50 -36.27
C GLU A 90 2.97 13.75 -35.56
N ASN A 91 2.25 14.26 -34.56
CA ASN A 91 2.65 15.46 -33.81
C ASN A 91 3.78 15.19 -32.80
N ALA A 92 3.87 13.97 -32.29
CA ALA A 92 4.94 13.55 -31.38
C ALA A 92 6.26 13.26 -32.11
N GLY A 93 6.26 13.23 -33.46
CA GLY A 93 7.44 12.96 -34.29
C GLY A 93 7.91 11.52 -34.22
N THR A 94 7.06 10.59 -33.76
CA THR A 94 7.43 9.19 -33.52
C THR A 94 7.38 8.31 -34.79
N LEU A 95 6.80 8.81 -35.88
CA LEU A 95 6.87 8.19 -37.21
C LEU A 95 7.79 8.97 -38.16
N GLN A 96 9.09 8.66 -38.12
CA GLN A 96 9.88 8.60 -39.35
C GLN A 96 9.78 7.17 -39.88
N ARG A 97 8.95 6.95 -40.89
CA ARG A 97 9.01 5.76 -41.75
C ARG A 97 9.09 6.20 -43.20
#